data_AF-A0A519EUD3-F1
#
_entry.id   AF-A0A519EUD3-F1
#
_cell.length_a   1.000
_cell.length_b   1.000
_cell.length_c   1.000
_cell.angle_alpha   90.00
_cell.angle_beta   90.00
_cell.angle_gamma   90.00
#
_symmetry.space_group_name_H-M   'P 1'
#
loop_
_entity.id
_entity.type
_entity.pdbx_description
1 polymer ?
#
loop_
_entity_poly.entity_id
_entity_poly.type
_entity_poly.pdbx_seq_one_letter_code
_entity_poly.pdbx_strand_id
1 'polypeptide(L)'
;MEEQVRRRDVGVAGEILRQAGLNPERDMTQASHAGTMPVLEDGLFPAQGEIRPKSSWIVPLEIVGAILIAGIVLLLFGGVVSRYVFSMPLDWIDETVSMAFIWVAMIGAAIAMYRNEHLRLATFVDMLSPRMREFVNAAALVCVAVFLVALIPPAIEHAKEEWVIEMQTLHIPNTFRVMAIAVGALLMLAVVVMHAVKTVPKAQLMGAVAVVAVAALAFYFLSPSLRGMKVGGLVVFLAGLVAVLLAAGVPIAFCFGLGVMSYLAFGTGVPIGVIVGRMDEGMANLVLVSV
;
A
#
# COMPACT_ATOMS: atom_id res chain seq x y z
N MET A 1 -51.28 4.42 56.49
CA MET A 1 -52.33 4.53 55.45
C MET A 1 -51.77 4.27 54.04
N GLU A 2 -50.49 4.56 53.77
CA GLU A 2 -49.84 4.29 52.47
C GLU A 2 -49.59 2.80 52.16
N GLU A 3 -49.34 1.96 53.16
CA GLU A 3 -49.00 0.54 52.94
C GLU A 3 -50.20 -0.32 52.50
N GLN A 4 -51.42 0.10 52.87
CA GLN A 4 -52.65 -0.56 52.39
C GLN A 4 -53.05 -0.15 50.97
N VAL A 5 -52.70 1.07 50.53
CA VAL A 5 -52.94 1.51 49.14
C VAL A 5 -52.03 0.72 48.19
N ARG A 6 -50.74 0.57 48.54
CA ARG A 6 -49.76 -0.16 47.73
C ARG A 6 -50.07 -1.64 47.54
N ARG A 7 -50.66 -2.31 48.54
CA ARG A 7 -51.07 -3.72 48.40
C ARG A 7 -52.30 -3.92 47.53
N ARG A 8 -53.16 -2.90 47.39
CA ARG A 8 -54.36 -2.95 46.56
C ARG A 8 -54.01 -2.82 45.08
N ASP A 9 -53.04 -1.98 44.74
CA ASP A 9 -52.60 -1.75 43.35
C ASP A 9 -51.86 -2.95 42.74
N VAL A 10 -51.09 -3.69 43.55
CA VAL A 10 -50.38 -4.90 43.10
C VAL A 10 -51.36 -6.06 42.79
N GLY A 11 -52.45 -6.16 43.55
CA GLY A 11 -53.50 -7.16 43.29
C GLY A 11 -54.28 -6.89 42.00
N VAL A 12 -54.59 -5.63 41.72
CA VAL A 12 -55.34 -5.23 40.51
C VAL A 12 -54.50 -5.39 39.24
N ALA A 13 -53.20 -5.04 39.30
CA ALA A 13 -52.29 -5.23 38.17
C ALA A 13 -52.09 -6.72 37.80
N GLY A 14 -52.01 -7.60 38.81
CA GLY A 14 -51.91 -9.05 38.59
C GLY A 14 -53.17 -9.66 37.96
N GLU A 15 -54.35 -9.16 38.32
CA GLU A 15 -55.63 -9.64 37.79
C GLU A 15 -55.85 -9.18 36.33
N ILE A 16 -55.44 -7.95 35.98
CA ILE A 16 -55.52 -7.42 34.61
C ILE A 16 -54.62 -8.20 33.65
N LEU A 17 -53.40 -8.56 34.09
CA LEU A 17 -52.47 -9.36 33.28
C LEU A 17 -52.98 -10.79 33.07
N ARG A 18 -53.62 -11.39 34.09
CA ARG A 18 -54.28 -12.70 33.94
C ARG A 18 -55.49 -12.68 33.00
N GLN A 19 -56.28 -11.60 33.00
CA GLN A 19 -57.40 -11.43 32.05
C GLN A 19 -56.93 -11.27 30.59
N ALA A 20 -55.71 -10.74 30.39
CA ALA A 20 -55.08 -10.63 29.08
C ALA A 20 -54.41 -11.95 28.60
N GLY A 21 -54.51 -13.04 29.37
CA GLY A 21 -53.89 -14.32 29.05
C GLY A 21 -52.37 -14.37 29.23
N LEU A 22 -51.77 -13.32 29.81
CA LEU A 22 -50.33 -13.19 30.04
C LEU A 22 -50.01 -13.71 31.43
N ASN A 23 -49.11 -14.69 31.52
CA ASN A 23 -48.70 -15.30 32.78
C ASN A 23 -47.36 -14.69 33.20
N PRO A 24 -47.34 -13.77 34.19
CA PRO A 24 -46.16 -12.96 34.50
C PRO A 24 -44.95 -13.80 34.92
N GLU A 25 -45.15 -14.97 35.54
CA GLU A 25 -44.04 -15.87 35.87
C GLU A 25 -43.45 -16.57 34.64
N ARG A 26 -44.26 -16.96 33.66
CA ARG A 26 -43.76 -17.54 32.40
C ARG A 26 -43.05 -16.51 31.55
N ASP A 27 -43.58 -15.29 31.48
CA ASP A 27 -43.04 -14.22 30.64
C ASP A 27 -41.76 -13.61 31.24
N MET A 28 -41.59 -13.57 32.57
CA MET A 28 -40.31 -13.21 33.19
C MET A 28 -39.23 -14.29 32.98
N THR A 29 -39.63 -15.56 32.95
CA THR A 29 -38.68 -16.66 32.64
C THR A 29 -38.27 -16.61 31.15
N GLN A 30 -39.20 -16.25 30.26
CA GLN A 30 -38.90 -15.97 28.85
C GLN A 30 -38.08 -14.70 28.64
N ALA A 31 -38.30 -13.64 29.40
CA ALA A 31 -37.50 -12.41 29.34
C ALA A 31 -36.07 -12.61 29.85
N SER A 32 -35.87 -13.49 30.85
CA SER A 32 -34.53 -13.91 31.30
C SER A 32 -33.77 -14.68 30.21
N HIS A 33 -34.47 -15.47 29.38
CA HIS A 33 -33.89 -16.12 28.21
C HIS A 33 -33.80 -15.22 26.96
N ALA A 34 -34.62 -14.16 26.87
CA ALA A 34 -34.57 -13.14 25.82
C ALA A 34 -33.53 -12.03 26.08
N GLY A 35 -32.87 -12.05 27.25
CA GLY A 35 -31.70 -11.24 27.57
C GLY A 35 -30.37 -11.81 27.05
N THR A 36 -30.38 -13.05 26.55
CA THR A 36 -29.31 -13.57 25.70
C THR A 36 -29.64 -13.17 24.26
N MET A 37 -29.27 -11.95 23.89
CA MET A 37 -29.12 -11.67 22.46
C MET A 37 -28.22 -12.77 21.87
N PRO A 38 -28.59 -13.36 20.73
CA PRO A 38 -27.67 -14.23 20.02
C PRO A 38 -26.43 -13.39 19.80
N VAL A 39 -25.33 -13.85 20.39
CA VAL A 39 -24.03 -13.26 20.23
C VAL A 39 -23.73 -13.32 18.73
N LEU A 40 -24.05 -12.24 18.01
CA LEU A 40 -23.51 -11.95 16.70
C LEU A 40 -22.04 -11.55 16.92
N GLU A 41 -21.22 -12.49 17.41
CA GLU A 41 -19.75 -12.38 17.44
C GLU A 41 -19.13 -12.76 16.09
N ASP A 42 -19.91 -12.77 15.02
CA ASP A 42 -19.34 -12.63 13.69
C ASP A 42 -19.44 -11.16 13.31
N GLY A 43 -18.44 -10.40 13.76
CA GLY A 43 -18.20 -9.05 13.28
C GLY A 43 -18.29 -9.04 11.75
N LEU A 44 -19.13 -8.14 11.23
CA LEU A 44 -19.26 -7.82 9.80
C LEU A 44 -17.93 -7.39 9.16
N PHE A 45 -16.89 -7.17 9.96
CA PHE A 45 -15.50 -7.13 9.56
C PHE A 45 -14.81 -8.36 10.13
N PRO A 46 -14.25 -9.27 9.30
CA PRO A 46 -13.37 -10.30 9.83
C PRO A 46 -12.28 -9.60 10.64
N ALA A 47 -12.06 -10.07 11.87
CA ALA A 47 -10.95 -9.61 12.70
C ALA A 47 -9.69 -9.58 11.81
N GLN A 48 -9.03 -8.43 11.73
CA GLN A 48 -7.76 -8.22 11.02
C GLN A 48 -6.60 -8.97 11.73
N GLY A 49 -6.80 -10.27 11.95
CA GLY A 49 -6.00 -11.13 12.81
C GLY A 49 -6.06 -12.59 12.37
N GLU A 50 -6.52 -12.89 11.14
CA GLU A 50 -6.05 -14.11 10.49
C GLU A 50 -4.52 -13.96 10.34
N ILE A 51 -3.79 -14.56 11.28
CA ILE A 51 -2.35 -14.76 11.20
C ILE A 51 -2.13 -15.63 9.96
N ARG A 52 -2.06 -15.00 8.79
CA ARG A 52 -1.65 -15.66 7.56
C ARG A 52 -0.33 -16.35 7.90
N PRO A 53 -0.16 -17.64 7.58
CA PRO A 53 1.07 -18.36 7.90
C PRO A 53 2.25 -17.53 7.37
N LYS A 54 3.03 -16.97 8.30
CA LYS A 54 4.07 -16.00 8.01
C LYS A 54 5.09 -16.72 7.13
N SER A 55 5.12 -16.44 5.84
CA SER A 55 6.13 -17.03 4.97
C SER A 55 7.49 -16.65 5.51
N SER A 56 8.32 -17.66 5.79
CA SER A 56 9.61 -17.50 6.47
C SER A 56 10.55 -16.50 5.76
N TRP A 57 10.29 -16.21 4.48
CA TRP A 57 11.10 -15.30 3.66
C TRP A 57 10.84 -13.81 3.90
N ILE A 58 9.68 -13.42 4.46
CA ILE A 58 9.42 -11.98 4.73
C ILE A 58 9.80 -11.55 6.14
N VAL A 59 9.95 -12.50 7.05
CA VAL A 59 10.33 -12.25 8.46
C VAL A 59 11.61 -11.40 8.56
N PRO A 60 12.68 -11.66 7.79
CA PRO A 60 13.88 -10.84 7.86
C PRO A 60 13.64 -9.38 7.44
N LEU A 61 12.82 -9.14 6.40
CA LEU A 61 12.46 -7.80 5.95
C LEU A 61 11.70 -7.03 7.03
N GLU A 62 10.76 -7.68 7.72
CA GLU A 62 10.04 -7.07 8.82
C GLU A 62 10.95 -6.74 10.01
N ILE A 63 11.91 -7.61 10.33
CA ILE A 63 12.89 -7.37 11.39
C ILE A 63 13.77 -6.16 11.04
N VAL A 64 14.30 -6.11 9.80
CA VAL A 64 15.12 -4.99 9.34
C VAL A 64 14.32 -3.69 9.36
N GLY A 65 13.07 -3.71 8.86
CA GLY A 65 12.17 -2.55 8.92
C GLY A 65 11.90 -2.08 10.35
N ALA A 66 11.64 -3.00 11.27
CA ALA A 66 11.41 -2.67 12.68
C ALA A 66 12.66 -2.06 13.35
N ILE A 67 13.86 -2.61 13.07
CA ILE A 67 15.13 -2.07 13.57
C ILE A 67 15.36 -0.65 13.04
N LEU A 68 15.13 -0.41 11.75
CA LEU A 68 15.32 0.90 11.15
C LEU A 68 14.35 1.94 11.74
N ILE A 69 13.07 1.59 11.91
CA ILE A 69 12.08 2.47 12.54
C ILE A 69 12.47 2.78 14.00
N ALA A 70 12.86 1.77 14.78
CA ALA A 70 13.33 1.97 16.14
C ALA A 70 14.58 2.87 16.16
N GLY A 71 15.50 2.69 15.22
CA GLY A 71 16.67 3.54 15.02
C GLY A 71 16.30 4.99 14.75
N ILE A 72 15.35 5.25 13.83
CA ILE A 72 14.85 6.60 13.54
C ILE A 72 14.30 7.26 14.81
N VAL A 73 13.46 6.57 15.58
CA VAL A 73 12.88 7.10 16.82
C VAL A 73 13.97 7.46 17.83
N LEU A 74 14.96 6.59 18.02
CA LEU A 74 16.07 6.82 18.95
C LEU A 74 16.98 7.97 18.49
N LEU A 75 17.25 8.08 17.19
CA LEU A 75 18.04 9.15 16.61
C LEU A 75 17.33 10.51 16.76
N LEU A 76 16.04 10.59 16.42
CA LEU A 76 15.26 11.81 16.59
C LEU A 76 15.17 12.22 18.06
N PHE A 77 14.91 11.27 18.96
CA PHE A 77 14.90 11.53 20.40
C PHE A 77 16.28 12.01 20.90
N GLY A 78 17.35 11.35 20.47
CA GLY A 78 18.73 11.74 20.78
C GLY A 78 19.06 13.15 20.28
N GLY A 79 18.60 13.51 19.08
CA GLY A 79 18.77 14.85 18.52
C GLY A 79 18.05 15.93 19.33
N VAL A 80 16.81 15.65 19.77
CA VAL A 80 16.05 16.53 20.67
C VAL A 80 16.79 16.69 22.00
N VAL A 81 17.20 15.59 22.64
CA VAL A 81 17.94 15.64 23.92
C VAL A 81 19.26 16.41 23.76
N SER A 82 20.03 16.16 22.70
CA SER A 82 21.29 16.85 22.42
C SER A 82 21.09 18.36 22.26
N ARG A 83 20.06 18.76 21.52
CA ARG A 83 19.74 20.17 21.26
C ARG A 83 19.26 20.89 22.53
N TYR A 84 18.35 20.30 23.30
CA TYR A 84 17.71 21.01 24.42
C TYR A 84 18.43 20.84 25.75
N VAL A 85 19.09 19.70 26.00
CA VAL A 85 19.78 19.43 27.28
C VAL A 85 21.25 19.83 27.19
N PHE A 86 21.93 19.44 26.12
CA PHE A 86 23.38 19.66 25.97
C PHE A 86 23.72 20.94 25.19
N SER A 87 22.72 21.62 24.61
CA SER A 87 22.90 22.81 23.75
C SER A 87 23.89 22.58 22.59
N MET A 88 24.04 21.33 22.16
CA MET A 88 24.92 20.91 21.05
C MET A 88 24.06 20.22 19.99
N PRO A 89 23.66 20.89 18.91
CA PRO A 89 22.91 20.26 17.82
C PRO A 89 23.81 19.26 17.08
N LEU A 90 23.26 18.08 16.78
CA LEU A 90 23.93 17.02 16.02
C LEU A 90 23.37 16.97 14.61
N ASP A 91 23.96 17.73 13.70
CA ASP A 91 23.42 17.93 12.35
C ASP A 91 23.48 16.66 11.46
N TRP A 92 24.28 15.66 11.84
CA TRP A 92 24.36 14.38 11.12
C TRP A 92 23.14 13.47 11.36
N ILE A 93 22.37 13.73 12.43
CA ILE A 93 21.17 12.96 12.76
C ILE A 93 20.11 13.13 11.67
N ASP A 94 19.93 14.35 11.16
CA ASP A 94 18.93 14.66 10.14
C ASP A 94 19.20 13.89 8.84
N GLU A 95 20.47 13.83 8.41
CA GLU A 95 20.88 13.04 7.23
C GLU A 95 20.70 11.54 7.46
N THR A 96 21.09 11.03 8.64
CA THR A 96 20.98 9.60 8.98
C THR A 96 19.53 9.15 9.05
N VAL A 97 18.65 9.99 9.62
CA VAL A 97 17.21 9.72 9.69
C VAL A 97 16.61 9.73 8.29
N SER A 98 16.93 10.72 7.46
CA SER A 98 16.46 10.77 6.07
C SER A 98 16.90 9.52 5.28
N MET A 99 18.16 9.11 5.42
CA MET A 99 18.65 7.87 4.82
C MET A 99 17.87 6.64 5.30
N ALA A 100 17.74 6.46 6.62
CA ALA A 100 17.01 5.32 7.20
C ALA A 100 15.52 5.33 6.79
N PHE A 101 14.92 6.50 6.65
CA PHE A 101 13.53 6.67 6.25
C PHE A 101 13.26 6.15 4.83
N ILE A 102 14.14 6.44 3.87
CA ILE A 102 13.99 5.91 2.50
C ILE A 102 14.13 4.38 2.49
N TRP A 103 15.06 3.82 3.26
CA TRP A 103 15.18 2.37 3.43
C TRP A 103 13.90 1.74 4.01
N VAL A 104 13.33 2.35 5.05
CA VAL A 104 12.05 1.91 5.63
C VAL A 104 10.91 2.02 4.63
N ALA A 105 10.81 3.14 3.89
CA ALA A 105 9.76 3.35 2.90
C ALA A 105 9.80 2.28 1.79
N MET A 106 11.00 1.97 1.29
CA MET A 106 11.20 0.99 0.24
C MET A 106 10.98 -0.45 0.71
N ILE A 107 11.44 -0.81 1.91
CA ILE A 107 11.16 -2.12 2.53
C ILE A 107 9.68 -2.26 2.86
N GLY A 108 9.08 -1.20 3.42
CA GLY A 108 7.66 -1.13 3.75
C GLY A 108 6.78 -1.30 2.52
N ALA A 109 7.14 -0.68 1.39
CA ALA A 109 6.45 -0.88 0.12
C ALA A 109 6.50 -2.35 -0.34
N ALA A 110 7.64 -3.03 -0.21
CA ALA A 110 7.76 -4.46 -0.51
C ALA A 110 6.92 -5.35 0.43
N ILE A 111 6.86 -5.02 1.72
CA ILE A 111 6.04 -5.74 2.70
C ILE A 111 4.54 -5.54 2.41
N ALA A 112 4.11 -4.29 2.17
CA ALA A 112 2.73 -3.97 1.82
C ALA A 112 2.29 -4.70 0.54
N MET A 113 3.20 -4.80 -0.44
CA MET A 113 2.97 -5.56 -1.66
C MET A 113 2.74 -7.04 -1.38
N TYR A 114 3.56 -7.65 -0.52
CA TYR A 114 3.41 -9.06 -0.17
C TYR A 114 2.09 -9.33 0.56
N ARG A 115 1.66 -8.41 1.43
CA ARG A 115 0.41 -8.55 2.19
C ARG A 115 -0.85 -8.33 1.33
N ASN A 116 -0.68 -7.90 0.07
CA ASN A 116 -1.76 -7.39 -0.79
C ASN A 116 -2.51 -6.20 -0.16
N GLU A 117 -1.81 -5.42 0.67
CA GLU A 117 -2.37 -4.20 1.31
C GLU A 117 -2.35 -2.99 0.38
N HIS A 118 -1.91 -3.17 -0.88
CA HIS A 118 -2.01 -2.12 -1.87
C HIS A 118 -3.46 -1.73 -2.11
N LEU A 119 -3.74 -0.43 -2.05
CA LEU A 119 -5.04 0.16 -2.38
C LEU A 119 -5.34 -0.12 -3.87
N ARG A 120 -5.99 -1.26 -4.12
CA ARG A 120 -6.50 -1.66 -5.41
C ARG A 120 -7.94 -1.19 -5.51
N LEU A 121 -8.31 -0.57 -6.62
CA LEU A 121 -9.71 -0.43 -6.99
C LEU A 121 -10.26 -1.83 -7.32
N ALA A 122 -10.68 -2.56 -6.31
CA ALA A 122 -11.31 -3.87 -6.47
C ALA A 122 -12.71 -3.73 -7.12
N THR A 123 -13.38 -2.60 -6.91
CA THR A 123 -14.77 -2.36 -7.30
C THR A 123 -15.06 -2.63 -8.78
N PHE A 124 -14.19 -2.20 -9.71
CA PHE A 124 -14.40 -2.45 -11.14
C PHE A 124 -14.06 -3.89 -11.56
N VAL A 125 -13.09 -4.50 -10.89
CA VAL A 125 -12.63 -5.85 -11.22
C VAL A 125 -13.57 -6.92 -10.66
N ASP A 126 -14.27 -6.61 -9.57
CA ASP A 126 -15.27 -7.48 -8.96
C ASP A 126 -16.57 -7.56 -9.78
N MET A 127 -16.82 -6.61 -10.69
CA MET A 127 -17.96 -6.66 -11.62
C MET A 127 -17.72 -7.56 -12.84
N LEU A 128 -16.48 -8.03 -13.06
CA LEU A 128 -16.12 -8.86 -14.22
C LEU A 128 -16.49 -10.34 -13.99
N SER A 129 -16.70 -11.06 -15.09
CA SER A 129 -16.86 -12.52 -15.04
C SER A 129 -15.61 -13.19 -14.44
N PRO A 130 -15.74 -14.36 -13.77
CA PRO A 130 -14.61 -15.00 -13.07
C PRO A 130 -13.36 -15.19 -13.93
N ARG A 131 -13.53 -15.58 -15.20
CA ARG A 131 -12.42 -15.77 -16.15
C ARG A 131 -11.74 -14.46 -16.54
N MET A 132 -12.50 -13.38 -16.74
CA MET A 132 -11.94 -12.06 -17.03
C MET A 132 -11.24 -11.47 -15.81
N ARG A 133 -11.78 -11.72 -14.61
CA ARG A 133 -11.17 -11.29 -13.36
C ARG A 133 -9.76 -11.87 -13.18
N GLU A 134 -9.61 -13.18 -13.41
CA GLU A 134 -8.31 -13.84 -13.36
C GLU A 134 -7.32 -13.27 -14.39
N PHE A 135 -7.79 -13.04 -15.62
CA PHE A 135 -6.95 -12.45 -16.68
C PHE A 135 -6.53 -11.01 -16.36
N VAL A 136 -7.45 -10.18 -15.88
CA VAL A 136 -7.16 -8.79 -15.49
C VAL A 136 -6.22 -8.74 -14.29
N ASN A 137 -6.35 -9.65 -13.32
CA ASN A 137 -5.39 -9.81 -12.22
C ASN A 137 -3.98 -10.13 -12.75
N ALA A 138 -3.89 -11.06 -13.70
CA ALA A 138 -2.62 -11.42 -14.32
C ALA A 138 -2.00 -10.24 -15.08
N ALA A 139 -2.81 -9.52 -15.87
CA ALA A 139 -2.39 -8.31 -16.57
C ALA A 139 -1.89 -7.23 -15.61
N ALA A 140 -2.58 -7.03 -14.48
CA ALA A 140 -2.16 -6.07 -13.47
C ALA A 140 -0.80 -6.42 -12.86
N LEU A 141 -0.56 -7.68 -12.53
CA LEU A 141 0.73 -8.17 -12.04
C LEU A 141 1.85 -7.98 -13.07
N VAL A 142 1.57 -8.26 -14.35
CA VAL A 142 2.54 -8.05 -15.44
C VAL A 142 2.86 -6.57 -15.60
N CYS A 143 1.87 -5.67 -15.53
CA CYS A 143 2.11 -4.22 -15.58
C CYS A 143 3.05 -3.77 -14.46
N VAL A 144 2.79 -4.20 -13.21
CA VAL A 144 3.68 -3.90 -12.07
C VAL A 144 5.08 -4.46 -12.31
N ALA A 145 5.21 -5.70 -12.80
CA ALA A 145 6.51 -6.30 -13.11
C ALA A 145 7.26 -5.52 -14.19
N VAL A 146 6.58 -5.10 -15.26
CA VAL A 146 7.16 -4.30 -16.35
C VAL A 146 7.68 -2.96 -15.82
N PHE A 147 6.90 -2.28 -14.98
CA PHE A 147 7.34 -1.04 -14.33
C PHE A 147 8.61 -1.25 -13.51
N LEU A 148 8.63 -2.26 -12.64
CA LEU A 148 9.76 -2.54 -11.76
C LEU A 148 11.01 -2.91 -12.56
N VAL A 149 10.88 -3.77 -13.58
CA VAL A 149 11.99 -4.15 -14.47
C VAL A 149 12.54 -2.94 -15.22
N ALA A 150 11.68 -2.01 -15.66
CA ALA A 150 12.10 -0.79 -16.34
C ALA A 150 12.67 0.27 -15.36
N LEU A 151 12.29 0.25 -14.08
CA LEU A 151 12.79 1.16 -13.04
C LEU A 151 14.16 0.76 -12.49
N ILE A 152 14.48 -0.53 -12.44
CA ILE A 152 15.72 -1.03 -11.84
C ILE A 152 17.00 -0.49 -12.52
N PRO A 153 17.15 -0.53 -13.86
CA PRO A 153 18.35 0.00 -14.52
C PRO A 153 18.61 1.49 -14.22
N PRO A 154 17.65 2.42 -14.39
CA PRO A 154 17.89 3.82 -14.05
C PRO A 154 18.12 4.01 -12.54
N ALA A 155 17.55 3.16 -11.67
CA ALA A 155 17.82 3.25 -10.24
C ALA A 155 19.26 2.86 -9.88
N ILE A 156 19.81 1.85 -10.55
CA ILE A 156 21.22 1.44 -10.39
C ILE A 156 22.16 2.49 -10.98
N GLU A 157 21.82 3.04 -12.15
CA GLU A 157 22.61 4.10 -12.79
C GLU A 157 22.65 5.35 -11.90
N HIS A 158 21.50 5.80 -11.41
CA HIS A 158 21.42 6.93 -10.49
C HIS A 158 22.23 6.69 -9.20
N ALA A 159 22.16 5.49 -8.62
CA ALA A 159 22.98 5.15 -7.45
C ALA A 159 24.49 5.22 -7.71
N LYS A 160 24.95 4.92 -8.94
CA LYS A 160 26.36 5.06 -9.35
C LYS A 160 26.77 6.51 -9.56
N GLU A 161 25.90 7.32 -10.15
CA GLU A 161 26.14 8.76 -10.33
C GLU A 161 26.32 9.47 -8.98
N GLU A 162 25.53 9.06 -7.99
CA GLU A 162 25.56 9.59 -6.62
C GLU A 162 26.76 9.12 -5.78
N TRP A 163 27.65 8.28 -6.32
CA TRP A 163 28.85 7.83 -5.59
C TRP A 163 29.86 8.95 -5.39
N VAL A 164 29.89 9.91 -6.31
CA VAL A 164 30.79 11.06 -6.27
C VAL A 164 30.22 12.20 -5.41
N ILE A 165 28.93 12.11 -5.05
CA ILE A 165 28.23 13.13 -4.28
C ILE A 165 28.22 12.71 -2.81
N GLU A 166 28.88 13.49 -1.96
CA GLU A 166 28.96 13.24 -0.52
C GLU A 166 27.87 14.00 0.24
N MET A 167 27.33 13.36 1.28
CA MET A 167 26.45 14.03 2.24
C MET A 167 27.24 15.10 3.01
N GLN A 168 26.58 16.23 3.30
CA GLN A 168 27.26 17.44 3.78
C GLN A 168 27.80 17.28 5.19
N THR A 169 27.11 16.51 6.03
CA THR A 169 27.45 16.37 7.44
C THR A 169 28.15 15.04 7.72
N LEU A 170 27.61 13.95 7.19
CA LEU A 170 28.08 12.60 7.48
C LEU A 170 29.31 12.20 6.65
N HIS A 171 29.63 12.96 5.57
CA HIS A 171 30.76 12.71 4.66
C HIS A 171 30.80 11.28 4.11
N ILE A 172 29.63 10.65 3.97
CA ILE A 172 29.46 9.37 3.28
C ILE A 172 28.85 9.60 1.90
N PRO A 173 29.15 8.75 0.90
CA PRO A 173 28.52 8.83 -0.41
C PRO A 173 27.00 8.72 -0.34
N ASN A 174 26.30 9.58 -1.08
CA ASN A 174 24.83 9.59 -1.12
C ASN A 174 24.24 8.31 -1.76
N THR A 175 25.06 7.51 -2.45
CA THR A 175 24.71 6.17 -2.96
C THR A 175 24.01 5.29 -1.91
N PHE A 176 24.42 5.34 -0.64
CA PHE A 176 23.81 4.50 0.41
C PHE A 176 22.35 4.83 0.68
N ARG A 177 21.95 6.08 0.44
CA ARG A 177 20.56 6.50 0.50
C ARG A 177 19.81 6.05 -0.76
N VAL A 178 20.34 6.39 -1.92
CA VAL A 178 19.67 6.17 -3.22
C VAL A 178 19.55 4.68 -3.59
N MET A 179 20.49 3.85 -3.16
CA MET A 179 20.43 2.40 -3.39
C MET A 179 19.20 1.74 -2.76
N ALA A 180 18.59 2.35 -1.75
CA ALA A 180 17.33 1.88 -1.18
C ALA A 180 16.23 1.76 -2.24
N ILE A 181 16.19 2.67 -3.23
CA ILE A 181 15.22 2.65 -4.33
C ILE A 181 15.43 1.40 -5.20
N ALA A 182 16.67 1.12 -5.58
CA ALA A 182 17.03 -0.05 -6.38
C ALA A 182 16.75 -1.35 -5.62
N VAL A 183 17.14 -1.43 -4.35
CA VAL A 183 16.92 -2.62 -3.50
C VAL A 183 15.42 -2.85 -3.27
N GLY A 184 14.65 -1.81 -2.95
CA GLY A 184 13.21 -1.95 -2.79
C GLY A 184 12.49 -2.35 -4.08
N ALA A 185 12.90 -1.80 -5.22
CA ALA A 185 12.37 -2.21 -6.52
C ALA A 185 12.65 -3.70 -6.82
N LEU A 186 13.85 -4.18 -6.50
CA LEU A 186 14.20 -5.61 -6.61
C LEU A 186 13.39 -6.49 -5.67
N LEU A 187 13.19 -6.07 -4.42
CA LEU A 187 12.38 -6.79 -3.43
C LEU A 187 10.92 -6.87 -3.87
N MET A 188 10.33 -5.76 -4.30
CA MET A 188 8.98 -5.72 -4.87
C MET A 188 8.87 -6.64 -6.11
N LEU A 189 9.87 -6.63 -6.99
CA LEU A 189 9.86 -7.49 -8.17
C LEU A 189 9.89 -8.97 -7.77
N ALA A 190 10.70 -9.34 -6.79
CA ALA A 190 10.74 -10.71 -6.27
C ALA A 190 9.38 -11.13 -5.70
N VAL A 191 8.71 -10.25 -4.94
CA VAL A 191 7.36 -10.50 -4.40
C VAL A 191 6.35 -10.71 -5.53
N VAL A 192 6.34 -9.85 -6.55
CA VAL A 192 5.42 -9.97 -7.70
C VAL A 192 5.66 -11.26 -8.48
N VAL A 193 6.91 -11.62 -8.75
CA VAL A 193 7.26 -12.84 -9.48
C VAL A 193 6.87 -14.08 -8.67
N MET A 194 7.18 -14.11 -7.37
CA MET A 194 6.78 -15.22 -6.49
C MET A 194 5.26 -15.36 -6.40
N HIS A 195 4.53 -14.24 -6.35
CA HIS A 195 3.08 -14.25 -6.37
C HIS A 195 2.56 -14.79 -7.71
N ALA A 196 3.03 -14.24 -8.84
CA ALA A 196 2.61 -14.63 -10.18
C ALA A 196 2.83 -16.12 -10.46
N VAL A 197 3.97 -16.69 -10.04
CA VAL A 197 4.29 -18.11 -10.23
C VAL A 197 3.39 -19.03 -9.38
N LYS A 198 2.96 -18.58 -8.20
CA LYS A 198 2.14 -19.40 -7.29
C LYS A 198 0.64 -19.30 -7.55
N THR A 199 0.14 -18.15 -8.00
CA THR A 199 -1.30 -17.88 -8.09
C THR A 199 -1.87 -17.92 -9.50
N VAL A 200 -1.08 -17.63 -10.53
CA VAL A 200 -1.59 -17.45 -11.91
C VAL A 200 -1.27 -18.67 -12.79
N PRO A 201 -2.24 -19.24 -13.52
CA PRO A 201 -1.96 -20.32 -14.46
C PRO A 201 -1.10 -19.80 -15.63
N LYS A 202 -0.10 -20.59 -16.03
CA LYS A 202 0.91 -20.21 -17.05
C LYS A 202 0.29 -19.70 -18.35
N ALA A 203 -0.83 -20.27 -18.79
CA ALA A 203 -1.54 -19.85 -20.00
C ALA A 203 -2.07 -18.41 -19.92
N GLN A 204 -2.65 -18.01 -18.78
CA GLN A 204 -3.15 -16.65 -18.58
C GLN A 204 -1.99 -15.66 -18.39
N LEU A 205 -0.92 -16.08 -17.72
CA LEU A 205 0.28 -15.26 -17.57
C LEU A 205 0.92 -14.94 -18.93
N MET A 206 1.05 -15.94 -19.81
CA MET A 206 1.54 -15.72 -21.17
C MET A 206 0.62 -14.81 -21.99
N GLY A 207 -0.70 -14.97 -21.86
CA GLY A 207 -1.67 -14.08 -22.50
C GLY A 207 -1.53 -12.63 -22.01
N ALA A 208 -1.37 -12.43 -20.70
CA ALA A 208 -1.15 -11.10 -20.12
C ALA A 208 0.15 -10.46 -20.61
N VAL A 209 1.26 -11.22 -20.64
CA VAL A 209 2.54 -10.77 -21.18
C VAL A 209 2.41 -10.40 -22.66
N ALA A 210 1.71 -11.21 -23.46
CA ALA A 210 1.47 -10.91 -24.87
C ALA A 210 0.67 -9.61 -25.06
N VAL A 211 -0.39 -9.40 -24.27
CA VAL A 211 -1.20 -8.17 -24.33
C VAL A 211 -0.36 -6.94 -23.96
N VAL A 212 0.43 -7.01 -22.90
CA VAL A 212 1.29 -5.88 -22.49
C VAL A 212 2.37 -5.61 -23.53
N ALA A 213 2.96 -6.66 -24.14
CA ALA A 213 3.93 -6.52 -25.21
C ALA A 213 3.32 -5.88 -26.47
N VAL A 214 2.11 -6.30 -26.87
CA VAL A 214 1.38 -5.70 -27.99
C VAL A 214 1.04 -4.24 -27.72
N ALA A 215 0.61 -3.90 -26.50
CA ALA A 215 0.34 -2.52 -26.10
C ALA A 215 1.62 -1.66 -26.16
N ALA A 216 2.74 -2.17 -25.65
CA ALA A 216 4.04 -1.48 -25.72
C ALA A 216 4.50 -1.28 -27.18
N LEU A 217 4.32 -2.29 -28.04
CA LEU A 217 4.64 -2.21 -29.46
C LEU A 217 3.75 -1.17 -30.18
N ALA A 218 2.45 -1.14 -29.86
CA ALA A 218 1.53 -0.14 -30.40
C ALA A 218 1.96 1.28 -30.01
N PHE A 219 2.36 1.51 -28.76
CA PHE A 219 2.91 2.80 -28.33
C PHE A 219 4.23 3.15 -29.01
N TYR A 220 5.10 2.16 -29.26
CA TYR A 220 6.33 2.38 -30.01
C TYR A 220 6.06 2.85 -31.45
N PHE A 221 5.13 2.22 -32.16
CA PHE A 221 4.74 2.65 -33.51
C PHE A 221 4.02 4.00 -33.54
N LEU A 222 3.25 4.31 -32.49
CA LEU A 222 2.54 5.60 -32.37
C LEU A 222 3.45 6.72 -31.84
N SER A 223 4.65 6.38 -31.33
CA SER A 223 5.60 7.34 -30.77
C SER A 223 5.99 8.49 -31.71
N PRO A 224 6.16 8.32 -33.03
CA PRO A 224 6.51 9.43 -33.93
C PRO A 224 5.40 10.49 -33.97
N SER A 225 4.14 10.05 -33.96
CA SER A 225 2.97 10.93 -33.93
C SER A 225 2.79 11.59 -32.56
N LEU A 226 3.04 10.85 -31.48
CA LEU A 226 2.89 11.33 -30.10
C LEU A 226 3.92 12.40 -29.72
N ARG A 227 5.17 12.28 -30.21
CA ARG A 227 6.23 13.30 -29.98
C ARG A 227 5.89 14.66 -30.61
N GLY A 228 5.12 14.67 -31.68
CA GLY A 228 4.66 15.92 -32.32
C GLY A 228 3.65 16.70 -31.49
N MET A 229 2.92 16.01 -30.60
CA MET A 229 1.83 16.58 -29.79
C MET A 229 2.23 16.65 -28.31
N LYS A 230 2.99 17.68 -27.89
CA LYS A 230 3.50 17.80 -26.50
C LYS A 230 2.42 17.64 -25.42
N VAL A 231 1.28 18.34 -25.57
CA VAL A 231 0.14 18.26 -24.62
C VAL A 231 -0.68 16.99 -24.85
N GLY A 232 -0.82 16.55 -26.11
CA GLY A 232 -1.59 15.35 -26.45
C GLY A 232 -0.97 14.08 -25.87
N GLY A 233 0.36 13.93 -25.97
CA GLY A 233 1.08 12.81 -25.37
C GLY A 233 0.91 12.75 -23.85
N LEU A 234 0.92 13.91 -23.18
CA LEU A 234 0.70 13.99 -21.72
C LEU A 234 -0.69 13.46 -21.35
N VAL A 235 -1.75 13.90 -22.04
CA VAL A 235 -3.12 13.46 -21.76
C VAL A 235 -3.29 11.97 -22.05
N VAL A 236 -2.75 11.47 -23.15
CA VAL A 236 -2.83 10.04 -23.52
C VAL A 236 -2.20 9.15 -22.44
N PHE A 237 -1.00 9.48 -21.98
CA PHE A 237 -0.28 8.63 -21.02
C PHE A 237 -0.67 8.88 -19.56
N LEU A 238 -0.93 10.12 -19.16
CA LEU A 238 -1.21 10.45 -17.76
C LEU A 238 -2.70 10.37 -17.41
N ALA A 239 -3.61 10.68 -18.34
CA ALA A 239 -5.04 10.53 -18.10
C ALA A 239 -5.57 9.21 -18.69
N GLY A 240 -5.29 8.94 -19.97
CA GLY A 240 -5.80 7.76 -20.67
C GLY A 240 -5.25 6.44 -20.11
N LEU A 241 -3.93 6.24 -20.21
CA LEU A 241 -3.30 4.99 -19.79
C LEU A 241 -3.46 4.75 -18.29
N VAL A 242 -3.29 5.77 -17.44
CA VAL A 242 -3.52 5.65 -15.99
C VAL A 242 -4.95 5.25 -15.67
N ALA A 243 -5.96 5.85 -16.33
CA ALA A 243 -7.36 5.47 -16.11
C ALA A 243 -7.62 4.00 -16.48
N VAL A 244 -7.05 3.52 -17.60
CA VAL A 244 -7.16 2.12 -18.01
C VAL A 244 -6.49 1.18 -17.00
N LEU A 245 -5.28 1.52 -16.53
CA LEU A 245 -4.55 0.73 -15.54
C LEU A 245 -5.28 0.68 -14.19
N LEU A 246 -5.84 1.82 -13.74
CA LEU A 246 -6.66 1.89 -12.53
C LEU A 246 -7.94 1.07 -12.66
N ALA A 247 -8.62 1.14 -13.81
CA ALA A 247 -9.80 0.32 -14.09
C ALA A 247 -9.48 -1.19 -14.14
N ALA A 248 -8.28 -1.55 -14.58
CA ALA A 248 -7.76 -2.92 -14.52
C ALA A 248 -7.35 -3.36 -13.09
N GLY A 249 -7.42 -2.46 -12.10
CA GLY A 249 -7.06 -2.76 -10.72
C GLY A 249 -5.56 -2.88 -10.48
N VAL A 250 -4.73 -2.23 -11.30
CA VAL A 250 -3.31 -2.03 -10.98
C VAL A 250 -3.24 -1.06 -9.78
N PRO A 251 -2.33 -1.26 -8.80
CA PRO A 251 -2.24 -0.33 -7.68
C PRO A 251 -1.82 1.07 -8.13
N ILE A 252 -2.41 2.08 -7.48
CA ILE A 252 -2.38 3.48 -7.92
C ILE A 252 -0.96 3.99 -8.19
N ALA A 253 0.00 3.72 -7.30
CA ALA A 253 1.39 4.15 -7.45
C ALA A 253 2.03 3.60 -8.74
N PHE A 254 1.78 2.34 -9.08
CA PHE A 254 2.31 1.72 -10.30
C PHE A 254 1.59 2.22 -11.55
N CYS A 255 0.30 2.57 -11.47
CA CYS A 255 -0.40 3.21 -12.58
C CYS A 255 0.26 4.54 -12.95
N PHE A 256 0.46 5.41 -11.96
CA PHE A 256 1.12 6.71 -12.18
C PHE A 256 2.56 6.53 -12.65
N GLY A 257 3.32 5.62 -12.02
CA GLY A 257 4.69 5.31 -12.42
C GLY A 257 4.78 4.84 -13.88
N LEU A 258 3.93 3.90 -14.30
CA LEU A 258 3.86 3.44 -15.69
C LEU A 258 3.43 4.54 -16.66
N GLY A 259 2.47 5.38 -16.26
CA GLY A 259 2.02 6.52 -17.06
C GLY A 259 3.14 7.51 -17.33
N VAL A 260 3.87 7.92 -16.27
CA VAL A 260 5.02 8.82 -16.38
C VAL A 260 6.15 8.17 -17.18
N MET A 261 6.46 6.90 -16.93
CA MET A 261 7.51 6.19 -17.64
C MET A 261 7.20 6.02 -19.13
N SER A 262 5.95 5.70 -19.47
CA SER A 262 5.50 5.60 -20.86
C SER A 262 5.52 6.96 -21.55
N TYR A 263 5.13 8.03 -20.85
CA TYR A 263 5.22 9.39 -21.36
C TYR A 263 6.67 9.78 -21.64
N LEU A 264 7.59 9.52 -20.72
CA LEU A 264 9.01 9.84 -20.90
C LEU A 264 9.63 9.03 -22.05
N ALA A 265 9.35 7.73 -22.11
CA ALA A 265 9.91 6.83 -23.12
C ALA A 265 9.38 7.09 -24.55
N PHE A 266 8.08 7.35 -24.70
CA PHE A 266 7.43 7.44 -26.02
C PHE A 266 6.99 8.84 -26.40
N GLY A 267 6.58 9.65 -25.43
CA GLY A 267 6.04 11.00 -25.64
C GLY A 267 7.08 12.12 -25.60
N THR A 268 8.28 11.86 -25.07
CA THR A 268 9.33 12.88 -24.91
C THR A 268 10.69 12.38 -25.41
N GLY A 269 11.69 13.28 -25.41
CA GLY A 269 13.10 12.92 -25.56
C GLY A 269 13.90 13.01 -24.25
N VAL A 270 13.21 13.10 -23.11
CA VAL A 270 13.84 13.25 -21.80
C VAL A 270 14.29 11.87 -21.29
N PRO A 271 15.49 11.73 -20.72
CA PRO A 271 15.96 10.46 -20.18
C PRO A 271 15.03 9.89 -19.10
N ILE A 272 14.83 8.56 -19.13
CA ILE A 272 13.98 7.85 -18.16
C ILE A 272 14.55 7.94 -16.73
N GLY A 273 15.88 8.13 -16.60
CA GLY A 273 16.57 8.31 -15.32
C GLY A 273 16.03 9.44 -14.46
N VAL A 274 15.40 10.47 -15.06
CA VAL A 274 14.79 11.58 -14.33
C VAL A 274 13.73 11.11 -13.33
N ILE A 275 13.04 10.00 -13.59
CA ILE A 275 12.02 9.46 -12.67
C ILE A 275 12.64 9.14 -11.32
N VAL A 276 13.82 8.49 -11.31
CA VAL A 276 14.46 8.05 -10.06
C VAL A 276 14.93 9.25 -9.26
N GLY A 277 15.53 10.25 -9.92
CA GLY A 277 15.92 11.49 -9.25
C GLY A 277 14.73 12.22 -8.63
N ARG A 278 13.59 12.29 -9.34
CA ARG A 278 12.35 12.88 -8.78
C ARG A 278 11.75 12.05 -7.64
N MET A 279 11.89 10.73 -7.69
CA MET A 279 11.49 9.86 -6.58
C MET A 279 12.38 10.11 -5.34
N ASP A 280 13.69 10.21 -5.51
CA ASP A 280 14.62 10.52 -4.41
C ASP A 280 14.33 11.90 -3.81
N GLU A 281 14.23 12.95 -4.63
CA GLU A 281 13.88 14.31 -4.18
C GLU A 281 12.54 14.35 -3.42
N GLY A 282 11.53 13.61 -3.90
CA GLY A 282 10.22 13.55 -3.26
C GLY A 282 10.25 12.85 -1.89
N MET A 283 11.03 11.78 -1.75
CA MET A 283 11.15 11.01 -0.51
C MET A 283 12.12 11.64 0.50
N ALA A 284 13.13 12.36 0.03
CA ALA A 284 14.13 13.02 0.86
C ALA A 284 13.64 14.34 1.50
N ASN A 285 12.42 14.78 1.16
CA ASN A 285 11.89 16.04 1.66
C ASN A 285 11.59 15.93 3.17
N LEU A 286 12.36 16.67 3.99
CA LEU A 286 12.30 16.69 5.45
C LEU A 286 10.89 16.98 6.01
N VAL A 287 10.01 17.55 5.18
CA VAL A 287 8.59 17.77 5.51
C VAL A 287 7.88 16.47 5.93
N LEU A 288 8.29 15.30 5.41
CA LEU A 288 7.71 14.01 5.79
C LEU A 288 8.06 13.56 7.21
N VAL A 289 9.09 14.13 7.81
CA VAL A 289 9.54 13.85 9.19
C VAL A 289 9.13 14.97 10.15
N SER A 290 8.72 16.14 9.63
CA SER A 290 8.42 17.33 10.43
C SER A 290 6.93 17.53 10.73
N VAL A 291 6.09 16.49 10.59
CA VAL A 291 4.66 16.53 10.95
C VAL A 291 4.40 15.64 12.17
#